data_AF-A0A7J3EME7-F1
#
_entry.id   AF-A0A7J3EME7-F1
#
_cell.length_a   1.000
_cell.length_b   1.000
_cell.length_c   1.000
_cell.angle_alpha   90.00
_cell.angle_beta   90.00
_cell.angle_gamma   90.00
#
_symmetry.space_group_name_H-M   'P 1'
#
loop_
_entity.id
_entity.type
_entity.pdbx_description
1 polymer ?
#
loop_
_entity_poly.entity_id
_entity_poly.type
_entity_poly.pdbx_seq_one_letter_code
_entity_poly.pdbx_strand_id
1 'polypeptide(L)'
;MWQALEVFLTELEAAGASQKTVRAYRYGISDFLKFANKNYVRELSIEDYNKWRLERLRKGFPEGSNDKRRIQTTLHYYSLYVRSFIKWLGIADKIPAVSRPRGRRNVMTLR
;
A
#
# COMPACT_ATOMS: atom_id res chain seq x y z
N MET A 1 -5.41 -5.05 -15.19
CA MET A 1 -4.88 -4.45 -13.94
C MET A 1 -3.54 -3.76 -14.16
N TRP A 2 -2.53 -4.45 -14.70
CA TRP A 2 -1.19 -3.88 -14.91
C TRP A 2 -1.16 -2.63 -15.78
N GLN A 3 -1.93 -2.60 -16.88
CA GLN A 3 -2.07 -1.39 -17.69
C GLN A 3 -2.60 -0.19 -16.88
N ALA A 4 -3.58 -0.41 -16.00
CA ALA A 4 -4.13 0.65 -15.16
C ALA A 4 -3.08 1.16 -14.15
N LEU A 5 -2.20 0.29 -13.64
CA LEU A 5 -1.06 0.70 -12.83
C LEU A 5 -0.11 1.60 -13.63
N GLU A 6 0.23 1.23 -14.87
CA GLU A 6 1.12 2.06 -15.70
C GLU A 6 0.53 3.45 -15.95
N VAL A 7 -0.76 3.54 -16.31
CA VAL A 7 -1.45 4.83 -16.52
C VAL A 7 -1.41 5.68 -15.24
N PHE A 8 -1.75 5.08 -14.09
CA PHE A 8 -1.70 5.77 -12.81
C PHE A 8 -0.29 6.30 -12.46
N LEU A 9 0.75 5.51 -12.71
CA LEU A 9 2.13 5.92 -12.42
C LEU A 9 2.59 7.05 -13.35
N THR A 10 2.21 7.01 -14.63
CA THR A 10 2.47 8.09 -15.59
C THR A 10 1.77 9.38 -15.19
N GLU A 11 0.51 9.31 -14.75
CA GLU A 11 -0.20 10.49 -14.23
C GLU A 11 0.45 11.04 -12.96
N LEU A 12 0.91 10.17 -12.06
CA LEU A 12 1.62 10.57 -10.84
C LEU A 12 2.91 11.32 -11.17
N GLU A 13 3.67 10.84 -12.16
CA GLU A 13 4.88 11.49 -12.66
C GLU A 13 4.58 12.84 -13.32
N ALA A 14 3.56 12.90 -14.18
CA ALA A 14 3.12 14.15 -14.83
C ALA A 14 2.65 15.20 -13.81
N ALA A 15 2.09 14.76 -12.68
CA ALA A 15 1.73 15.62 -11.54
C ALA A 15 2.95 16.08 -10.70
N GLY A 16 4.17 15.75 -11.10
CA GLY A 16 5.41 16.21 -10.47
C GLY A 16 5.97 15.27 -9.39
N ALA A 17 5.48 14.04 -9.29
CA ALA A 17 6.08 13.08 -8.37
C ALA A 17 7.49 12.68 -8.82
N SER A 18 8.45 12.68 -7.88
CA SER A 18 9.80 12.22 -8.16
C SER A 18 9.83 10.75 -8.60
N GLN A 19 10.84 10.36 -9.39
CA GLN A 19 11.08 8.95 -9.76
C GLN A 19 11.13 8.00 -8.56
N LYS A 20 11.69 8.48 -7.44
CA LYS A 20 11.72 7.73 -6.18
C LYS A 20 10.30 7.47 -5.64
N THR A 21 9.43 8.47 -5.72
CA THR A 21 8.02 8.35 -5.33
C THR A 21 7.30 7.39 -6.26
N VAL A 22 7.41 7.55 -7.59
CA VAL A 22 6.80 6.67 -8.60
C VAL A 22 7.21 5.20 -8.35
N ARG A 23 8.50 4.97 -8.11
CA ARG A 23 9.03 3.63 -7.80
C ARG A 23 8.45 3.06 -6.50
N ALA A 24 8.29 3.88 -5.46
CA ALA A 24 7.68 3.44 -4.21
C ALA A 24 6.20 3.03 -4.40
N TYR A 25 5.43 3.81 -5.17
CA TYR A 25 4.06 3.46 -5.54
C TYR A 25 4.01 2.17 -6.35
N ARG A 26 4.88 2.02 -7.35
CA ARG A 26 4.99 0.79 -8.16
C ARG A 26 5.16 -0.44 -7.28
N TYR A 27 6.09 -0.42 -6.33
CA TYR A 27 6.32 -1.57 -5.44
C TYR A 27 5.10 -1.89 -4.58
N GLY A 28 4.49 -0.90 -3.94
CA GLY A 28 3.34 -1.12 -3.07
C GLY A 28 2.11 -1.63 -3.82
N ILE A 29 1.81 -1.02 -4.98
CA ILE A 29 0.64 -1.40 -5.77
C ILE A 29 0.88 -2.75 -6.45
N SER A 30 2.08 -3.03 -6.96
CA SER A 30 2.40 -4.32 -7.60
C SER A 30 2.27 -5.49 -6.61
N ASP A 31 2.69 -5.31 -5.35
CA ASP A 31 2.50 -6.33 -4.32
C ASP A 31 1.00 -6.64 -4.09
N PHE A 32 0.17 -5.60 -4.03
CA PHE A 32 -1.27 -5.75 -3.92
C PHE A 32 -1.90 -6.40 -5.15
N LEU A 33 -1.53 -6.00 -6.36
CA LEU A 33 -2.08 -6.57 -7.60
C LEU A 33 -1.71 -8.05 -7.76
N LYS A 34 -0.48 -8.42 -7.41
CA LYS A 34 -0.05 -9.83 -7.37
C LYS A 34 -0.87 -10.64 -6.38
N PHE A 35 -1.17 -10.08 -5.20
CA PHE A 35 -2.02 -10.74 -4.21
C PHE A 35 -3.47 -10.88 -4.68
N ALA A 36 -4.06 -9.80 -5.21
CA ALA A 36 -5.46 -9.80 -5.65
C ALA A 36 -5.68 -10.75 -6.85
N ASN A 37 -4.65 -10.90 -7.69
CA ASN A 37 -4.62 -11.80 -8.84
C ASN A 37 -5.86 -11.66 -9.74
N LYS A 38 -6.21 -10.41 -10.06
CA LYS A 38 -7.33 -10.03 -10.93
C LYS A 38 -6.84 -9.49 -12.26
N ASN A 39 -7.61 -9.72 -13.31
CA ASN A 39 -7.27 -9.28 -14.66
C ASN A 39 -7.91 -7.92 -14.99
N TYR A 40 -9.14 -7.70 -14.54
CA TYR A 40 -9.93 -6.51 -14.88
C TYR A 40 -10.23 -5.63 -13.66
N VAL A 41 -10.31 -4.31 -13.87
CA VAL A 41 -10.60 -3.32 -12.80
C VAL A 41 -11.94 -3.60 -12.12
N ARG A 42 -12.97 -3.99 -12.89
CA ARG A 42 -14.31 -4.32 -12.38
C ARG A 42 -14.35 -5.51 -11.42
N GLU A 43 -13.31 -6.35 -11.41
CA GLU A 43 -13.21 -7.50 -10.51
C GLU A 43 -12.61 -7.14 -9.15
N LEU A 44 -12.02 -5.95 -9.04
CA LEU A 44 -11.35 -5.50 -7.84
C LEU A 44 -12.37 -4.92 -6.86
N SER A 45 -12.29 -5.37 -5.61
CA SER A 45 -13.19 -4.97 -4.53
C SER A 45 -12.43 -4.41 -3.33
N ILE A 46 -13.17 -3.75 -2.44
CA ILE A 46 -12.63 -3.33 -1.13
C ILE A 46 -12.23 -4.54 -0.26
N GLU A 47 -12.85 -5.69 -0.47
CA GLU A 47 -12.55 -6.92 0.24
C GLU A 47 -11.15 -7.44 -0.12
N ASP A 48 -10.73 -7.32 -1.38
CA ASP A 48 -9.38 -7.70 -1.81
C ASP A 48 -8.31 -6.90 -1.06
N TYR A 49 -8.53 -5.59 -0.89
CA TYR A 49 -7.66 -4.74 -0.08
C TYR A 49 -7.60 -5.18 1.38
N ASN A 50 -8.75 -5.51 1.98
CA ASN A 50 -8.80 -5.98 3.37
C ASN A 50 -8.08 -7.32 3.54
N LYS A 51 -8.31 -8.28 2.64
CA LYS A 51 -7.64 -9.58 2.61
C LYS A 51 -6.13 -9.42 2.46
N TRP A 52 -5.69 -8.56 1.54
CA TRP A 52 -4.27 -8.25 1.34
C TRP A 52 -3.64 -7.70 2.62
N ARG A 53 -4.28 -6.71 3.25
CA ARG A 53 -3.79 -6.11 4.49
C ARG A 53 -3.61 -7.15 5.59
N LEU A 54 -4.59 -8.02 5.78
CA LEU A 54 -4.53 -9.08 6.80
C LEU A 54 -3.45 -10.11 6.48
N GLU A 55 -3.30 -10.50 5.22
CA GLU A 55 -2.26 -11.43 4.80
C GLU A 55 -0.86 -10.85 5.04
N ARG A 56 -0.64 -9.57 4.71
CA ARG A 56 0.66 -8.90 4.96
C ARG A 56 0.95 -8.71 6.43
N LEU A 57 -0.05 -8.49 7.28
CA LEU A 57 0.15 -8.48 8.74
C LEU A 57 0.53 -9.86 9.28
N ARG A 58 -0.05 -10.93 8.72
CA ARG A 58 0.15 -12.30 9.19
C ARG A 58 1.46 -12.91 8.71
N LYS A 59 1.77 -12.75 7.42
CA LYS A 59 2.89 -13.42 6.74
C LYS A 59 4.06 -12.50 6.37
N GLY A 60 3.90 -11.19 6.53
CA GLY A 60 4.87 -10.22 6.03
C GLY A 60 4.83 -10.09 4.51
N PHE A 61 5.93 -9.58 3.95
CA PHE A 61 6.11 -9.37 2.51
C PHE A 61 7.10 -10.41 1.96
N PRO A 62 6.96 -10.87 0.69
CA PRO A 62 7.79 -11.93 0.12
C PRO A 62 9.30 -11.72 0.24
N GLU A 63 9.78 -10.48 0.07
CA GLU A 63 11.19 -10.09 0.19
C GLU A 63 11.43 -9.19 1.42
N GLY A 64 10.55 -9.30 2.42
CA GLY A 64 10.50 -8.42 3.58
C GLY A 64 11.21 -8.96 4.82
N SER A 65 11.18 -8.15 5.87
CA SER A 65 11.65 -8.58 7.19
C SER A 65 10.59 -9.42 7.90
N ASN A 66 11.04 -10.37 8.73
CA ASN A 66 10.17 -11.09 9.69
C ASN A 66 9.85 -10.27 10.94
N ASP A 67 10.51 -9.11 11.13
CA ASP A 67 10.23 -8.22 12.25
C ASP A 67 8.85 -7.56 12.09
N LYS A 68 7.96 -7.80 13.06
CA LYS A 68 6.58 -7.30 13.04
C LYS A 68 6.49 -5.79 12.86
N ARG A 69 7.42 -5.03 13.44
CA ARG A 69 7.40 -3.56 13.38
C ARG A 69 7.81 -3.06 11.99
N ARG A 70 8.82 -3.69 11.37
CA ARG A 70 9.20 -3.43 9.98
C ARG A 70 8.07 -3.79 9.02
N ILE A 71 7.42 -4.94 9.20
CA ILE A 71 6.24 -5.33 8.41
C ILE A 71 5.15 -4.28 8.49
N GLN A 72 4.77 -3.85 9.71
CA GLN A 72 3.75 -2.81 9.88
C GLN A 72 4.16 -1.47 9.27
N THR A 73 5.45 -1.12 9.30
CA THR A 73 5.97 0.10 8.69
C THR A 73 5.85 0.04 7.17
N THR A 74 6.27 -1.06 6.54
CA THR A 74 6.12 -1.27 5.09
C THR A 74 4.65 -1.25 4.69
N LEU A 75 3.80 -1.98 5.43
CA LEU A 75 2.37 -2.04 5.16
C LEU A 75 1.69 -0.67 5.31
N HIS A 76 2.12 0.15 6.27
CA HIS A 76 1.63 1.52 6.38
C HIS A 76 1.86 2.29 5.07
N TYR A 77 3.10 2.35 4.57
CA TYR A 77 3.39 3.06 3.32
C TYR A 77 2.71 2.43 2.11
N TYR A 78 2.76 1.11 1.97
CA TYR A 78 2.12 0.43 0.85
C TYR A 78 0.62 0.65 0.84
N SER A 79 -0.03 0.67 2.02
CA SER A 79 -1.45 0.97 2.12
C SER A 79 -1.79 2.37 1.63
N LEU A 80 -0.92 3.37 1.83
CA LEU A 80 -1.15 4.71 1.29
C LEU A 80 -1.16 4.67 -0.24
N TYR A 81 -0.20 3.99 -0.84
CA TYR A 81 -0.08 3.88 -2.30
C TYR A 81 -1.25 3.13 -2.92
N VAL A 82 -1.62 1.99 -2.33
CA VAL A 82 -2.74 1.16 -2.77
C VAL A 82 -4.07 1.91 -2.63
N ARG A 83 -4.26 2.65 -1.53
CA ARG A 83 -5.47 3.47 -1.33
C ARG A 83 -5.60 4.55 -2.39
N SER A 84 -4.51 5.26 -2.68
CA SER A 84 -4.50 6.27 -3.75
C SER A 84 -4.87 5.65 -5.10
N PHE A 85 -4.33 4.47 -5.41
CA PHE A 85 -4.65 3.76 -6.65
C PHE A 85 -6.10 3.30 -6.74
N ILE A 86 -6.64 2.66 -5.70
CA ILE A 86 -8.05 2.22 -5.66
C ILE A 86 -9.00 3.40 -5.74
N LYS A 87 -8.66 4.53 -5.09
CA LYS A 87 -9.42 5.77 -5.20
C LYS A 87 -9.38 6.32 -6.62
N TRP A 88 -8.20 6.34 -7.25
CA TRP A 88 -8.04 6.78 -8.64
C TRP A 88 -8.85 5.92 -9.63
N LEU A 89 -8.95 4.61 -9.38
CA LEU A 89 -9.82 3.71 -10.15
C LEU A 89 -11.32 3.97 -9.97
N GLY A 90 -11.74 4.84 -9.04
CA GLY A 90 -13.14 5.12 -8.74
C GLY A 90 -13.87 3.99 -8.01
N ILE A 91 -13.15 3.04 -7.41
CA ILE A 91 -13.75 1.85 -6.77
C ILE A 91 -14.35 2.19 -5.40
N ALA A 92 -13.70 3.08 -4.63
CA ALA A 92 -14.19 3.48 -3.32
C ALA A 92 -13.58 4.82 -2.87
N ASP A 93 -14.43 5.70 -2.34
CA ASP A 93 -13.99 6.98 -1.75
C ASP A 93 -13.40 6.84 -0.34
N LYS A 94 -13.87 5.85 0.43
CA LYS A 94 -13.48 5.62 1.82
C LYS A 94 -12.83 4.25 1.99
N ILE A 95 -11.50 4.21 1.95
CA ILE A 95 -10.72 2.99 2.16
C ILE A 95 -10.05 3.05 3.54
N PRO A 96 -10.15 2.01 4.39
CA PRO A 96 -9.52 1.98 5.71
C PRO A 96 -8.00 2.23 5.64
N ALA A 97 -7.50 3.19 6.41
CA ALA A 97 -6.07 3.50 6.49
C ALA A 97 -5.34 2.56 7.46
N VAL A 98 -4.10 2.19 7.14
CA VAL A 98 -3.21 1.52 8.11
C VAL A 98 -2.50 2.58 8.94
N SER A 99 -2.61 2.51 10.26
CA SER A 99 -1.93 3.45 11.15
C SER A 99 -0.41 3.24 11.12
N ARG A 100 0.35 4.33 11.17
CA ARG A 100 1.82 4.26 11.32
C ARG A 100 2.15 3.62 12.68
N PRO A 101 3.13 2.69 12.75
CA PRO A 101 3.55 2.15 14.03
C PRO A 101 4.03 3.27 14.95
N ARG A 102 3.42 3.39 16.14
CA ARG A 102 3.87 4.36 17.14
C ARG A 102 5.24 3.90 17.67
N GLY A 103 6.22 4.80 17.71
CA GLY A 103 7.47 4.54 18.43
C GLY A 103 7.20 4.36 19.92
N ARG A 104 8.10 3.67 20.64
CA ARG A 104 8.14 3.73 22.10
C ARG A 104 8.23 5.21 22.46
N ARG A 105 7.26 5.73 23.21
CA ARG A 105 7.42 7.02 23.90
C ARG A 105 8.60 6.81 24.86
N ASN A 106 9.72 7.50 24.62
CA ASN A 106 10.65 7.76 25.72
C ASN A 106 9.88 8.66 26.68
N VAL A 107 9.24 8.06 27.67
CA VAL A 107 8.76 8.79 28.83
C VAL A 107 10.03 9.15 29.58
N MET A 108 10.62 10.32 29.27
CA MET A 108 11.60 10.93 30.17
C MET A 108 10.84 11.22 31.45
N THR A 109 10.95 10.33 32.43
CA THR A 109 10.66 10.67 33.80
C THR A 109 11.73 11.66 34.23
N LEU A 110 11.33 12.92 34.39
CA LEU A 110 12.13 13.92 35.09
C LEU A 110 12.38 13.38 36.51
N ARG A 111 13.64 13.20 36.87
CA ARG A 111 14.10 12.99 38.24
C ARG A 111 14.54 14.32 38.82
#